data_AF-A0A967DCR1-F1
#
_entry.id   AF-A0A967DCR1-F1
#
_cell.length_a   1.000
_cell.length_b   1.000
_cell.length_c   1.000
_cell.angle_alpha   90.00
_cell.angle_beta   90.00
_cell.angle_gamma   90.00
#
_symmetry.space_group_name_H-M   'P 1'
#
loop_
_entity.id
_entity.type
_entity.pdbx_description
1 polymer ?
#
loop_
_entity_poly.entity_id
_entity_poly.type
_entity_poly.pdbx_seq_one_letter_code
_entity_poly.pdbx_strand_id
1 'polypeptide(L)'
;RAAGLLPPDAFLPGTLLALLCISTCAQTLFGLDGRPGMTRYRLLPLRGWQILLAKDIAFVSVALLFTVSLAPLAGFAGALAALAAARYPAIRERRSQLRWRLQSGTSFGGALTQILAMVGAASAVHLYHPLLVLPCLVGWSISLWWGGREVERMAL
;
A
#
# COMPACT_ATOMS: atom_id res chain seq x y z
N ARG A 1 -10.31 -2.84 -25.24
CA ARG A 1 -11.44 -3.18 -24.35
C ARG A 1 -11.29 -4.63 -23.88
N ALA A 2 -10.47 -4.89 -22.85
CA ALA A 2 -10.34 -6.24 -22.28
C ALA A 2 -11.45 -6.57 -21.26
N ALA A 3 -12.14 -5.54 -20.74
CA ALA A 3 -13.20 -5.66 -19.74
C ALA A 3 -14.57 -6.12 -20.29
N GLY A 4 -14.71 -6.33 -21.60
CA GLY A 4 -15.99 -6.70 -22.21
C GLY A 4 -16.29 -8.20 -22.26
N LEU A 5 -15.32 -9.06 -21.91
CA LEU A 5 -15.39 -10.53 -22.06
C LEU A 5 -15.37 -11.30 -20.74
N LEU A 6 -15.12 -10.62 -19.62
CA LEU A 6 -15.07 -11.27 -18.31
C LEU A 6 -16.46 -11.23 -17.66
N PRO A 7 -16.94 -12.36 -17.11
CA PRO A 7 -18.15 -12.34 -16.31
C PRO A 7 -17.95 -11.38 -15.12
N PRO A 8 -19.00 -10.63 -14.72
CA PRO A 8 -18.90 -9.65 -13.65
C PRO A 8 -18.39 -10.25 -12.33
N ASP A 9 -18.66 -11.53 -12.10
CA ASP A 9 -18.18 -12.29 -10.93
C ASP A 9 -16.65 -12.40 -10.85
N ALA A 10 -15.94 -12.24 -11.98
CA ALA A 10 -14.48 -12.30 -12.04
C ALA A 10 -13.80 -10.98 -11.66
N PHE A 11 -14.54 -9.88 -11.52
CA PHE A 11 -13.95 -8.56 -11.25
C PHE A 11 -13.31 -8.45 -9.87
N LEU A 12 -13.97 -8.96 -8.83
CA LEU A 12 -13.42 -8.95 -7.47
C LEU A 12 -12.19 -9.88 -7.35
N PRO A 13 -12.25 -11.17 -7.74
CA PRO A 13 -11.06 -12.03 -7.74
C PRO A 13 -9.90 -11.47 -8.55
N GLY A 14 -10.18 -10.91 -9.74
CA GLY A 14 -9.15 -10.27 -10.57
C GLY A 14 -8.52 -9.05 -9.90
N THR A 15 -9.32 -8.23 -9.21
CA THR A 15 -8.84 -7.09 -8.41
C THR A 15 -7.95 -7.56 -7.26
N LEU A 16 -8.36 -8.59 -6.53
CA LEU A 16 -7.60 -9.16 -5.42
C LEU A 16 -6.27 -9.75 -5.88
N LEU A 17 -6.26 -10.46 -7.01
CA LEU A 17 -5.04 -11.00 -7.59
C LEU A 17 -4.09 -9.88 -8.03
N ALA A 18 -4.60 -8.86 -8.74
CA ALA A 18 -3.79 -7.71 -9.14
C ALA A 18 -3.17 -7.00 -7.92
N LEU A 19 -3.97 -6.77 -6.87
CA LEU A 19 -3.48 -6.18 -5.62
C LEU A 19 -2.45 -7.06 -4.92
N LEU A 20 -2.67 -8.38 -4.87
CA LEU A 20 -1.74 -9.33 -4.26
C LEU A 20 -0.40 -9.35 -5.00
N CYS A 21 -0.40 -9.28 -6.33
CA CYS A 21 0.83 -9.23 -7.11
C CYS A 21 1.68 -7.99 -6.79
N ILE A 22 1.06 -6.85 -6.50
CA ILE A 22 1.76 -5.59 -6.18
C ILE A 22 1.94 -5.37 -4.67
N SER A 23 1.35 -6.20 -3.80
CA SER A 23 1.29 -5.95 -2.35
C SER A 23 2.68 -5.91 -1.69
N THR A 24 3.63 -6.66 -2.25
CA THR A 24 5.04 -6.66 -1.79
C THR A 24 5.74 -5.31 -2.02
N CYS A 25 5.28 -4.52 -3.00
CA CYS A 25 5.79 -3.17 -3.22
C CYS A 25 5.36 -2.21 -2.09
N ALA A 26 4.16 -2.41 -1.50
CA ALA A 26 3.73 -1.65 -0.32
C ALA A 26 4.61 -1.96 0.91
N GLN A 27 5.04 -3.21 1.06
CA GLN A 27 5.93 -3.63 2.16
C GLN A 27 7.34 -3.06 2.05
N THR A 28 7.82 -2.88 0.82
CA THR A 28 9.21 -2.49 0.53
C THR A 28 9.33 -1.02 0.07
N LEU A 29 8.31 -0.21 0.34
CA LEU A 29 8.18 1.18 -0.11
C LEU A 29 9.37 2.09 0.29
N PHE A 30 10.05 1.75 1.39
CA PHE A 30 11.29 2.40 1.87
C PHE A 30 12.56 1.61 1.58
N GLY A 31 12.46 0.35 1.16
CA GLY A 31 13.61 -0.52 0.93
C GLY A 31 14.51 -0.04 -0.20
N LEU A 32 13.95 0.70 -1.17
CA LEU A 32 14.67 1.25 -2.33
C LEU A 32 15.39 2.57 -2.06
N ASP A 33 15.03 3.32 -1.02
CA ASP A 33 15.68 4.61 -0.72
C ASP A 33 17.09 4.44 -0.13
N GLY A 34 17.32 3.32 0.57
CA GLY A 34 18.58 3.03 1.25
C GLY A 34 19.00 4.12 2.26
N ARG A 35 20.26 4.06 2.71
CA ARG A 35 20.87 5.12 3.53
C ARG A 35 20.96 6.48 2.80
N PRO A 36 21.43 6.58 1.54
CA PRO A 36 21.63 7.88 0.89
C PRO A 36 20.31 8.59 0.53
N GLY A 37 19.22 7.86 0.23
CA GLY A 37 17.91 8.48 0.02
C GLY A 37 17.37 9.13 1.29
N MET A 38 17.63 8.53 2.44
CA MET A 38 17.25 9.09 3.74
C MET A 38 18.01 10.38 4.08
N THR A 39 19.30 10.44 3.74
CA THR A 39 20.10 11.66 3.93
C THR A 39 19.56 12.81 3.08
N ARG A 40 19.05 12.53 1.86
CA ARG A 40 18.38 13.53 1.02
C ARG A 40 17.08 14.04 1.64
N TYR A 41 16.27 13.15 2.23
CA TYR A 41 15.05 13.56 2.92
C TYR A 41 15.33 14.43 4.16
N ARG A 42 16.46 14.25 4.83
CA ARG A 42 16.89 15.13 5.94
C ARG A 42 17.26 16.55 5.49
N LEU A 43 17.68 16.73 4.24
CA LEU A 43 18.06 18.03 3.69
C LEU A 43 16.88 18.81 3.11
N LEU A 44 15.76 18.14 2.84
CA LEU A 44 14.54 18.77 2.34
C LEU A 44 13.67 19.23 3.51
N PRO A 45 13.05 20.42 3.45
CA PRO A 45 12.13 20.92 4.48
C PRO A 45 10.75 20.24 4.40
N LEU A 46 10.73 18.91 4.35
CA LEU A 46 9.54 18.09 4.23
C LEU A 46 9.21 17.40 5.56
N ARG A 47 7.93 17.39 5.91
CA ARG A 47 7.44 16.63 7.07
C ARG A 47 7.40 15.14 6.73
N GLY A 48 7.56 14.26 7.73
CA GLY A 48 7.62 12.81 7.51
C GLY A 48 6.35 12.25 6.85
N TRP A 49 5.18 12.82 7.17
CA TRP A 49 3.91 12.45 6.56
C TRP A 49 3.83 12.83 5.08
N GLN A 50 4.50 13.90 4.63
CA GLN A 50 4.51 14.30 3.21
C GLN A 50 5.31 13.31 2.37
N ILE A 51 6.45 12.85 2.90
CA ILE A 51 7.29 11.83 2.26
C ILE A 51 6.51 10.52 2.13
N LEU A 52 5.81 10.11 3.19
CA LEU A 52 4.94 8.94 3.16
C LEU A 52 3.80 9.09 2.17
N LEU A 53 3.11 10.23 2.19
CA LEU A 53 1.96 10.47 1.32
C LEU A 53 2.35 10.45 -0.16
N ALA A 54 3.51 11.02 -0.52
CA ALA A 54 4.01 10.96 -1.90
C ALA A 54 4.21 9.50 -2.38
N LYS A 55 4.75 8.64 -1.51
CA LYS A 55 4.95 7.22 -1.81
C LYS A 55 3.63 6.44 -1.85
N ASP A 56 2.72 6.74 -0.93
CA ASP A 56 1.39 6.13 -0.89
C ASP A 56 0.60 6.46 -2.15
N ILE A 57 0.65 7.72 -2.63
CA ILE A 57 0.01 8.14 -3.89
C ILE A 57 0.59 7.35 -5.07
N ALA A 58 1.91 7.17 -5.13
CA ALA A 58 2.54 6.38 -6.19
C ALA A 58 2.00 4.94 -6.19
N PHE A 59 1.95 4.28 -5.02
CA PHE A 59 1.40 2.93 -4.92
C PHE A 59 -0.09 2.86 -5.29
N VAL A 60 -0.91 3.76 -4.75
CA VAL A 60 -2.35 3.81 -5.00
C VAL A 60 -2.64 4.10 -6.48
N SER A 61 -1.87 4.99 -7.12
CA SER A 61 -2.04 5.29 -8.55
C SER A 61 -1.78 4.06 -9.43
N VAL A 62 -0.73 3.28 -9.12
CA VAL A 62 -0.43 2.02 -9.81
C VAL A 62 -1.54 1.00 -9.55
N ALA A 63 -1.99 0.86 -8.29
CA ALA A 63 -3.08 -0.04 -7.93
C ALA A 63 -4.39 0.31 -8.67
N LEU A 64 -4.74 1.60 -8.75
CA LEU A 64 -5.89 2.09 -9.49
C LEU A 64 -5.75 1.82 -10.99
N LEU A 65 -4.57 2.01 -11.57
CA LEU A 65 -4.31 1.71 -12.98
C LEU A 65 -4.58 0.22 -13.30
N PHE A 66 -4.16 -0.68 -12.42
CA PHE A 66 -4.43 -2.12 -12.59
C PHE A 66 -5.89 -2.50 -12.34
N THR A 67 -6.58 -1.79 -11.44
CA THR A 67 -7.94 -2.14 -11.01
C THR A 67 -9.04 -1.34 -11.73
N VAL A 68 -8.68 -0.36 -12.57
CA VAL A 68 -9.62 0.51 -13.30
C VAL A 68 -10.58 -0.28 -14.20
N SER A 69 -10.10 -1.38 -14.78
CA SER A 69 -10.89 -2.23 -15.68
C SER A 69 -11.63 -3.36 -14.96
N LEU A 70 -11.49 -3.47 -13.63
CA LEU A 70 -12.02 -4.56 -12.81
C LEU A 70 -13.02 -3.99 -11.78
N ALA A 71 -12.56 -3.71 -10.56
CA ALA A 71 -13.33 -3.06 -9.51
C ALA A 71 -12.49 -1.95 -8.85
N PRO A 72 -12.47 -0.72 -9.39
CA PRO A 72 -11.55 0.33 -8.95
C PRO A 72 -11.76 0.72 -7.49
N LEU A 73 -13.01 0.72 -7.01
CA LEU A 73 -13.32 1.09 -5.63
C LEU A 73 -12.84 0.04 -4.61
N ALA A 74 -13.00 -1.24 -4.95
CA ALA A 74 -12.48 -2.35 -4.15
C ALA A 74 -10.94 -2.37 -4.18
N GLY A 75 -10.37 -2.09 -5.36
CA GLY A 75 -8.93 -1.89 -5.56
C GLY A 75 -8.36 -0.80 -4.66
N PHE A 76 -9.02 0.35 -4.62
CA PHE A 76 -8.65 1.48 -3.78
C PHE A 76 -8.71 1.14 -2.29
N ALA A 77 -9.81 0.55 -1.82
CA ALA A 77 -9.96 0.15 -0.42
C ALA A 77 -8.91 -0.87 0.01
N GLY A 78 -8.68 -1.89 -0.82
CA GLY A 78 -7.65 -2.89 -0.60
C GLY A 78 -6.24 -2.27 -0.56
N ALA A 79 -5.93 -1.34 -1.47
CA ALA A 79 -4.65 -0.64 -1.49
C ALA A 79 -4.41 0.19 -0.21
N LEU A 80 -5.43 0.92 0.27
CA LEU A 80 -5.35 1.67 1.52
C LEU A 80 -5.12 0.76 2.73
N ALA A 81 -5.86 -0.35 2.81
CA ALA A 81 -5.70 -1.34 3.88
C ALA A 81 -4.33 -2.02 3.83
N ALA A 82 -3.84 -2.35 2.63
CA ALA A 82 -2.51 -2.91 2.43
C ALA A 82 -1.41 -1.93 2.91
N LEU A 83 -1.50 -0.65 2.53
CA LEU A 83 -0.58 0.39 2.98
C LEU A 83 -0.63 0.58 4.50
N ALA A 84 -1.83 0.58 5.09
CA ALA A 84 -1.99 0.75 6.53
C ALA A 84 -1.36 -0.40 7.32
N ALA A 85 -1.55 -1.64 6.89
CA ALA A 85 -1.01 -2.84 7.53
C ALA A 85 0.52 -2.98 7.31
N ALA A 86 1.01 -2.64 6.11
CA ALA A 86 2.42 -2.77 5.75
C ALA A 86 3.32 -1.66 6.30
N ARG A 87 2.75 -0.53 6.75
CA ARG A 87 3.53 0.67 7.12
C ARG A 87 4.50 0.43 8.27
N TYR A 88 4.04 -0.22 9.32
CA TYR A 88 4.86 -0.47 10.51
C TYR A 88 6.14 -1.26 10.18
N PRO A 89 6.07 -2.45 9.54
CA PRO A 89 7.28 -3.18 9.17
C PRO A 89 8.10 -2.43 8.11
N ALA A 90 7.47 -1.69 7.18
CA ALA A 90 8.19 -0.91 6.18
C ALA A 90 9.06 0.22 6.78
N ILE A 91 8.63 0.81 7.91
CA ILE A 91 9.37 1.88 8.59
C ILE A 91 10.46 1.30 9.51
N ARG A 92 10.13 0.29 10.33
CA ARG A 92 11.06 -0.26 11.35
C ARG A 92 12.09 -1.22 10.77
N GLU A 93 11.68 -2.13 9.89
CA GLU A 93 12.58 -3.11 9.29
C GLU A 93 13.10 -2.58 7.95
N ARG A 94 14.05 -1.63 8.02
CA ARG A 94 14.70 -1.09 6.81
C ARG A 94 15.57 -2.16 6.17
N ARG A 95 14.98 -2.93 5.26
CA ARG A 95 15.68 -3.93 4.47
C ARG A 95 16.36 -3.24 3.29
N SER A 96 17.67 -3.41 3.16
CA SER A 96 18.40 -2.96 1.99
C SER A 96 17.97 -3.79 0.77
N GLN A 97 17.11 -3.22 -0.07
CA GLN A 97 16.75 -3.83 -1.33
C GLN A 97 17.82 -3.46 -2.36
N LEU A 98 18.46 -4.47 -2.96
CA LEU A 98 19.44 -4.28 -4.03
C LEU A 98 18.68 -4.11 -5.35
N ARG A 99 19.12 -3.17 -6.20
CA ARG A 99 18.46 -2.77 -7.45
C ARG A 99 18.22 -3.90 -8.47
N TRP A 100 18.81 -5.07 -8.27
CA TRP A 100 18.79 -6.23 -9.17
C TRP A 100 18.27 -7.52 -8.50
N ARG A 101 17.70 -7.44 -7.28
CA ARG A 101 17.14 -8.60 -6.58
C ARG A 101 15.63 -8.49 -6.46
N LEU A 102 14.96 -9.65 -6.51
CA LEU A 102 13.55 -9.77 -6.17
C LEU A 102 13.30 -9.22 -4.76
N GLN A 103 12.28 -8.36 -4.66
CA GLN A 103 11.90 -7.75 -3.40
C GLN A 103 11.45 -8.83 -2.41
N SER A 104 12.11 -8.91 -1.26
CA SER A 104 11.68 -9.79 -0.18
C SER A 104 10.63 -9.10 0.67
N GLY A 105 9.45 -9.74 0.77
CA GLY A 105 8.37 -9.31 1.66
C GLY A 105 8.75 -9.39 3.14
N THR A 106 7.90 -8.88 4.02
CA THR A 106 8.12 -8.82 5.48
C THR A 106 8.25 -10.21 6.12
N SER A 107 8.30 -10.28 7.45
CA SER A 107 8.03 -11.54 8.16
C SER A 107 6.71 -12.15 7.68
N PHE A 108 6.61 -13.48 7.73
CA PHE A 108 5.43 -14.23 7.29
C PHE A 108 4.14 -13.70 7.95
N GLY A 109 4.20 -13.40 9.25
CA GLY A 109 3.06 -12.83 9.98
C GLY A 109 2.63 -11.46 9.45
N GLY A 110 3.57 -10.57 9.11
CA GLY A 110 3.26 -9.26 8.52
C GLY A 110 2.66 -9.36 7.12
N ALA A 111 3.09 -10.34 6.32
CA ALA A 111 2.52 -10.58 5.01
C ALA A 111 1.09 -11.12 5.12
N LEU A 112 0.85 -12.05 6.05
CA LEU A 112 -0.48 -12.61 6.29
C LEU A 112 -1.47 -11.55 6.78
N THR A 113 -1.10 -10.71 7.74
CA THR A 113 -1.97 -9.63 8.24
C THR A 113 -2.31 -8.63 7.15
N GLN A 114 -1.34 -8.28 6.30
CA GLN A 114 -1.59 -7.41 5.15
C GLN A 114 -2.56 -8.02 4.15
N ILE A 115 -2.38 -9.30 3.79
CA ILE A 115 -3.27 -9.98 2.84
C ILE A 115 -4.70 -10.01 3.41
N LEU A 116 -4.87 -10.39 4.68
CA LEU A 116 -6.18 -10.44 5.31
C LEU A 116 -6.85 -9.06 5.38
N ALA A 117 -6.11 -8.02 5.76
CA ALA A 117 -6.63 -6.66 5.80
C ALA A 117 -7.05 -6.15 4.41
N MET A 118 -6.21 -6.39 3.41
CA MET A 118 -6.45 -6.00 2.01
C MET A 118 -7.66 -6.73 1.41
N VAL A 119 -7.70 -8.06 1.54
CA VAL A 119 -8.79 -8.89 1.02
C VAL A 119 -10.10 -8.57 1.73
N GLY A 120 -10.06 -8.41 3.05
CA GLY A 120 -11.22 -8.03 3.85
C GLY A 120 -11.79 -6.67 3.43
N ALA A 121 -10.95 -5.65 3.30
CA ALA A 121 -11.38 -4.31 2.89
C ALA A 121 -11.95 -4.29 1.46
N ALA A 122 -11.27 -4.91 0.50
CA ALA A 122 -11.72 -4.97 -0.88
C ALA A 122 -13.03 -5.75 -1.03
N SER A 123 -13.14 -6.91 -0.37
CA SER A 123 -14.38 -7.71 -0.36
C SER A 123 -15.52 -6.97 0.31
N ALA A 124 -15.27 -6.29 1.44
CA ALA A 124 -16.31 -5.58 2.16
C ALA A 124 -16.92 -4.43 1.33
N VAL A 125 -16.06 -3.65 0.65
CA VAL A 125 -16.50 -2.55 -0.22
C VAL A 125 -17.24 -3.06 -1.46
N HIS A 126 -16.81 -4.20 -2.02
CA HIS A 126 -17.44 -4.76 -3.22
C HIS A 126 -18.78 -5.45 -2.93
N LEU A 127 -18.89 -6.18 -1.81
CA LEU A 127 -20.05 -7.02 -1.52
C LEU A 127 -21.15 -6.31 -0.71
N TYR A 128 -20.79 -5.39 0.20
CA TYR A 128 -21.78 -4.78 1.10
C TYR A 128 -22.15 -3.36 0.70
N HIS A 129 -21.21 -2.42 0.79
CA HIS A 129 -21.53 -1.01 0.54
C HIS A 129 -20.28 -0.19 0.17
N PRO A 130 -20.35 0.68 -0.87
CA PRO A 130 -19.22 1.50 -1.30
C PRO A 130 -18.74 2.49 -0.22
N LEU A 131 -19.61 2.90 0.71
CA LEU A 131 -19.22 3.77 1.84
C LEU A 131 -18.23 3.13 2.82
N LEU A 132 -18.04 1.80 2.76
CA LEU A 132 -17.03 1.12 3.59
C LEU A 132 -15.59 1.49 3.19
N VAL A 133 -15.39 2.28 2.13
CA VAL A 133 -14.10 2.92 1.84
C VAL A 133 -13.73 3.96 2.90
N LEU A 134 -14.71 4.64 3.51
CA LEU A 134 -14.48 5.68 4.51
C LEU A 134 -13.67 5.20 5.73
N PRO A 135 -14.01 4.08 6.40
CA PRO A 135 -13.18 3.57 7.49
C PRO A 135 -11.78 3.16 7.03
N CYS A 136 -11.61 2.66 5.79
CA CYS A 136 -10.29 2.38 5.22
C CYS A 136 -9.46 3.66 5.03
N LEU A 137 -10.09 4.74 4.55
CA LEU A 137 -9.47 6.06 4.42
C LEU A 137 -9.06 6.63 5.78
N VAL A 138 -9.92 6.52 6.79
CA VAL A 138 -9.63 6.96 8.16
C VAL A 138 -8.46 6.15 8.73
N GLY A 139 -8.49 4.82 8.61
CA GLY A 139 -7.41 3.95 9.07
C GLY A 139 -6.07 4.24 8.38
N TRP A 140 -6.09 4.47 7.07
CA TRP A 140 -4.92 4.90 6.32
C TRP A 140 -4.41 6.27 6.77
N SER A 141 -5.30 7.24 6.99
CA SER A 141 -4.92 8.60 7.43
C SER A 141 -4.29 8.60 8.83
N ILE A 142 -4.83 7.79 9.76
CA ILE A 142 -4.26 7.60 11.10
C ILE A 142 -2.87 6.95 10.98
N SER A 143 -2.75 5.90 10.15
CA SER A 143 -1.48 5.22 9.88
C SER A 143 -0.45 6.19 9.27
N LEU A 144 -0.88 7.06 8.36
CA LEU A 144 -0.05 8.10 7.74
C LEU A 144 0.46 9.12 8.75
N TRP A 145 -0.43 9.64 9.59
CA TRP A 145 -0.06 10.60 10.61
C TRP A 145 0.88 10.00 11.67
N TRP A 146 0.60 8.78 12.13
CA TRP A 146 1.48 8.08 13.06
C TRP A 146 2.84 7.76 12.44
N GLY A 147 2.85 7.19 11.23
CA GLY A 147 4.08 6.86 10.51
C GLY A 147 4.92 8.10 10.20
N GLY A 148 4.30 9.24 9.90
CA GLY A 148 5.00 10.50 9.66
C GLY A 148 5.81 10.96 10.87
N ARG A 149 5.20 10.87 12.07
CA ARG A 149 5.90 11.20 13.32
C ARG A 149 7.04 10.24 13.62
N GLU A 150 6.86 8.95 13.31
CA GLU A 150 7.93 7.97 13.52
C GLU A 150 9.10 8.16 12.54
N VAL A 151 8.83 8.51 11.28
CA VAL A 151 9.86 8.87 10.30
C VAL A 151 10.62 10.12 10.74
N GLU A 152 9.95 11.13 11.27
CA GLU A 152 10.58 12.34 11.82
C GLU A 152 11.49 12.01 13.01
N ARG A 153 11.05 11.15 13.94
CA ARG A 153 11.87 10.68 15.07
C ARG A 153 13.13 9.93 14.65
N MET A 154 13.12 9.26 13.51
CA MET A 154 14.30 8.57 12.94
C MET A 154 15.18 9.51 12.10
N ALA A 155 14.63 10.63 11.63
CA ALA A 155 15.33 11.61 10.81
C ALA A 155 16.11 12.65 11.65
N LEU A 156 15.68 12.89 12.88
CA LEU A 156 16.47 13.56 13.93
C LEU A 156 17.38 12.56 14.63
#